data_AF-A0A6P9B810-F1
#
_entry.id   AF-A0A6P9B810-F1
#
_cell.length_a   1.000
_cell.length_b   1.000
_cell.length_c   1.000
_cell.angle_alpha   90.00
_cell.angle_beta   90.00
_cell.angle_gamma   90.00
#
_symmetry.space_group_name_H-M   'P 1'
#
loop_
_entity.id
_entity.type
_entity.pdbx_description
1 polymer ?
#
loop_
_entity_poly.entity_id
_entity_poly.type
_entity_poly.pdbx_seq_one_letter_code
_entity_poly.pdbx_strand_id
1 'polypeptide(L)'
;PNDYFVEFCFLLQLQGSQGNEVAAIAGGLVDAEALVSLKDLLNRINSDNMCTEEVFPTAGAGTDLRSNYLLNTKIAGIEEADFLLLVGTNPRFEAPLFNARIRKSWLHNELKVALVGSPVDLTYTYEHLGDSPQILLDIASEKHPFSKVLNQAKKPIVVVGSAALQRDDGAAIHSAISNIAQNIRTKSGVEIDWKIMNILHRVASQVAALDLGYKPGVDGIRKNPPKVLYLLGADAGCITRQDLPKNCLIIYQGK
;
A
#
# COMPACT_ATOMS: atom_id res chain seq x y z
N PRO A 1 -3.72 -41.03 -5.15
CA PRO A 1 -2.83 -41.60 -4.10
C PRO A 1 -1.83 -40.58 -3.54
N ASN A 2 -1.22 -39.75 -4.38
CA ASN A 2 -0.29 -38.70 -3.92
C ASN A 2 -0.99 -37.52 -3.22
N ASP A 3 -2.19 -37.11 -3.66
CA ASP A 3 -2.90 -35.98 -3.04
C ASP A 3 -3.28 -36.23 -1.58
N TYR A 4 -3.78 -37.43 -1.27
CA TYR A 4 -4.08 -37.84 0.11
C TYR A 4 -2.84 -37.90 1.01
N PHE A 5 -1.67 -38.21 0.45
CA PHE A 5 -0.43 -38.27 1.22
C PHE A 5 0.07 -36.87 1.57
N VAL A 6 -0.07 -35.91 0.65
CA VAL A 6 0.24 -34.49 0.88
C VAL A 6 -0.74 -33.87 1.88
N GLU A 7 -2.04 -34.14 1.75
CA GLU A 7 -3.06 -33.72 2.74
C GLU A 7 -2.79 -34.28 4.14
N PHE A 8 -2.38 -35.55 4.24
CA PHE A 8 -2.13 -36.20 5.53
C PHE A 8 -0.84 -35.68 6.19
N CYS A 9 0.24 -35.48 5.42
CA CYS A 9 1.47 -34.84 5.92
C CYS A 9 1.23 -33.38 6.33
N PHE A 10 0.38 -32.66 5.61
CA PHE A 10 -0.04 -31.30 5.94
C PHE A 10 -0.73 -31.22 7.29
N LEU A 11 -1.76 -32.05 7.51
CA LEU A 11 -2.49 -32.09 8.77
C LEU A 11 -1.56 -32.48 9.94
N LEU A 12 -0.66 -33.43 9.73
CA LEU A 12 0.32 -33.86 10.75
C LEU A 12 1.31 -32.74 11.12
N GLN A 13 1.85 -32.01 10.14
CA GLN A 13 2.78 -30.91 10.42
C GLN A 13 2.08 -29.67 10.98
N LEU A 14 0.86 -29.35 10.54
CA LEU A 14 0.08 -28.27 11.15
C LEU A 14 -0.36 -28.59 12.59
N GLN A 15 -0.70 -29.85 12.89
CA GLN A 15 -1.01 -30.26 14.26
C GLN A 15 0.24 -30.28 15.16
N GLY A 16 1.42 -30.51 14.59
CA GLY A 16 2.69 -30.58 15.31
C GLY A 16 3.42 -29.24 15.49
N SER A 17 3.05 -28.19 14.76
CA SER A 17 3.65 -26.86 14.85
C SER A 17 2.68 -25.87 15.49
N GLN A 18 3.20 -25.01 16.36
CA GLN A 18 2.39 -24.01 17.08
C GLN A 18 2.98 -22.62 16.99
N GLY A 19 2.09 -21.62 16.92
CA GLY A 19 2.45 -20.21 16.98
C GLY A 19 3.45 -19.79 15.91
N ASN A 20 4.60 -19.29 16.34
CA ASN A 20 5.60 -18.68 15.46
C ASN A 20 6.28 -19.65 14.48
N GLU A 21 6.01 -20.95 14.58
CA GLU A 21 6.56 -21.94 13.65
C GLU A 21 5.83 -22.00 12.31
N VAL A 22 4.64 -21.41 12.21
CA VAL A 22 3.85 -21.36 10.98
C VAL A 22 3.70 -19.90 10.57
N ALA A 23 3.95 -19.59 9.30
CA ALA A 23 3.65 -18.29 8.73
C ALA A 23 2.96 -18.43 7.37
N ALA A 24 2.31 -17.37 6.93
CA ALA A 24 1.70 -17.29 5.62
C ALA A 24 2.03 -16.00 4.89
N ILE A 25 2.13 -16.07 3.57
CA ILE A 25 2.29 -14.93 2.66
C ILE A 25 1.13 -14.94 1.68
N ALA A 26 0.39 -13.84 1.67
CA ALA A 26 -0.67 -13.57 0.72
C ALA A 26 -0.12 -12.83 -0.51
N GLY A 27 -0.39 -13.38 -1.68
CA GLY A 27 -0.03 -12.80 -2.97
C GLY A 27 -0.98 -11.71 -3.44
N GLY A 28 -0.62 -11.06 -4.54
CA GLY A 28 -1.29 -9.85 -5.04
C GLY A 28 -2.71 -10.00 -5.61
N LEU A 29 -3.14 -11.23 -5.92
CA LEU A 29 -4.41 -11.53 -6.63
C LEU A 29 -5.40 -12.37 -5.81
N VAL A 30 -5.15 -12.51 -4.51
CA VAL A 30 -5.98 -13.30 -3.60
C VAL A 30 -7.26 -12.54 -3.22
N ASP A 31 -8.38 -13.24 -3.19
CA ASP A 31 -9.68 -12.74 -2.75
C ASP A 31 -9.79 -12.64 -1.21
N ALA A 32 -10.70 -11.79 -0.73
CA ALA A 32 -10.83 -11.51 0.70
C ALA A 32 -11.28 -12.75 1.49
N GLU A 33 -12.11 -13.59 0.89
CA GLU A 33 -12.64 -14.82 1.48
C GLU A 33 -11.55 -15.85 1.75
N ALA A 34 -10.61 -16.04 0.81
CA ALA A 34 -9.45 -16.90 1.03
C ALA A 34 -8.52 -16.32 2.10
N LEU A 35 -8.33 -15.00 2.14
CA LEU A 35 -7.56 -14.34 3.20
C LEU A 35 -8.19 -14.54 4.58
N VAL A 36 -9.51 -14.43 4.71
CA VAL A 36 -10.22 -14.72 5.97
C VAL A 36 -10.06 -16.19 6.34
N SER A 37 -10.27 -17.10 5.39
CA SER A 37 -10.18 -18.54 5.63
C SER A 37 -8.79 -18.96 6.10
N LEU A 38 -7.74 -18.43 5.46
CA LEU A 38 -6.36 -18.67 5.85
C LEU A 38 -6.06 -18.06 7.22
N LYS A 39 -6.57 -16.85 7.49
CA LYS A 39 -6.43 -16.20 8.79
C LYS A 39 -7.06 -17.01 9.91
N ASP A 40 -8.28 -17.49 9.72
CA ASP A 40 -8.98 -18.31 10.70
C ASP A 40 -8.26 -19.65 10.94
N LEU A 41 -7.69 -20.25 9.89
CA LEU A 41 -6.87 -21.46 9.99
C LEU A 41 -5.61 -21.25 10.85
N LEU A 42 -4.85 -20.19 10.57
CA LEU A 42 -3.62 -19.87 11.32
C LEU A 42 -3.91 -19.46 12.77
N ASN A 43 -4.98 -18.68 12.99
CA ASN A 43 -5.40 -18.29 14.34
C ASN A 43 -5.79 -19.51 15.19
N ARG A 44 -6.38 -20.57 14.61
CA ARG A 44 -6.66 -21.82 15.34
C ARG A 44 -5.40 -22.55 15.81
N ILE A 45 -4.27 -22.31 15.14
CA ILE A 45 -2.95 -22.84 15.48
C ILE A 45 -2.14 -21.81 16.31
N ASN A 46 -2.82 -20.74 16.73
CA ASN A 46 -2.27 -19.62 17.49
C ASN A 46 -1.12 -18.88 16.78
N SER A 47 -1.10 -18.90 15.44
CA SER A 47 -0.14 -18.14 14.63
C SER A 47 -0.75 -16.83 14.17
N ASP A 48 -0.02 -15.74 14.41
CA ASP A 48 -0.32 -14.39 13.95
C ASP A 48 0.62 -13.94 12.81
N ASN A 49 1.42 -14.86 12.26
CA ASN A 49 2.44 -14.56 11.25
C ASN A 49 1.85 -14.61 9.84
N MET A 50 0.96 -13.67 9.57
CA MET A 50 0.34 -13.48 8.26
C MET A 50 0.90 -12.22 7.62
N CYS A 51 1.53 -12.38 6.47
CA CYS A 51 2.20 -11.32 5.73
C CYS A 51 1.59 -11.12 4.34
N THR A 52 1.75 -9.93 3.77
CA THR A 52 1.53 -9.69 2.34
C THR A 52 2.85 -9.51 1.59
N GLU A 53 2.83 -9.66 0.27
CA GLU A 53 4.00 -9.39 -0.56
C GLU A 53 4.41 -7.91 -0.57
N GLU A 54 3.42 -7.01 -0.58
CA GLU A 54 3.67 -5.57 -0.68
C GLU A 54 3.91 -4.95 0.70
N VAL A 55 5.07 -4.30 0.84
CA VAL A 55 5.42 -3.56 2.05
C VAL A 55 4.58 -2.29 2.13
N PHE A 56 4.08 -2.02 3.33
CA PHE A 56 3.40 -0.78 3.68
C PHE A 56 3.90 -0.29 5.04
N PRO A 57 4.20 1.00 5.20
CA PRO A 57 4.74 1.51 6.46
C PRO A 57 3.73 1.37 7.60
N THR A 58 4.14 0.67 8.66
CA THR A 58 3.31 0.44 9.85
C THR A 58 3.60 1.42 10.99
N ALA A 59 4.48 2.40 10.78
CA ALA A 59 4.80 3.39 11.80
C ALA A 59 3.58 4.27 12.16
N GLY A 60 3.40 4.54 13.46
CA GLY A 60 2.27 5.33 13.96
C GLY A 60 0.97 4.54 13.97
N ALA A 61 -0.08 5.09 13.35
CA ALA A 61 -1.38 4.43 13.25
C ALA A 61 -1.43 3.27 12.23
N GLY A 62 -0.35 3.08 11.45
CA GLY A 62 -0.15 1.97 10.52
C GLY A 62 -1.43 1.56 9.77
N THR A 63 -1.82 0.30 9.99
CA THR A 63 -2.97 -0.35 9.38
C THR A 63 -4.24 -0.29 10.24
N ASP A 64 -4.19 0.32 11.43
CA ASP A 64 -5.33 0.38 12.34
C ASP A 64 -6.41 1.35 11.82
N LEU A 65 -5.97 2.46 11.22
CA LEU A 65 -6.86 3.44 10.60
C LEU A 65 -6.94 3.21 9.09
N ARG A 66 -8.11 2.77 8.62
CA ARG A 66 -8.38 2.55 7.19
C ARG A 66 -8.09 3.77 6.31
N SER A 67 -8.28 4.97 6.86
CA SER A 67 -7.99 6.23 6.14
C SER A 67 -6.53 6.38 5.74
N ASN A 68 -5.60 5.67 6.38
CA ASN A 68 -4.18 5.81 6.08
C ASN A 68 -3.82 5.16 4.76
N TYR A 69 -4.50 4.08 4.36
CA TYR A 69 -4.16 3.31 3.16
C TYR A 69 -5.24 3.31 2.08
N LEU A 70 -6.32 4.07 2.22
CA LEU A 70 -7.35 4.15 1.19
C LEU A 70 -7.15 5.32 0.23
N LEU A 71 -7.74 5.18 -0.95
CA LEU A 71 -8.09 6.30 -1.82
C LEU A 71 -9.37 6.96 -1.28
N ASN A 72 -9.23 7.76 -0.21
CA ASN A 72 -10.32 8.36 0.55
C ASN A 72 -11.26 9.26 -0.28
N THR A 73 -10.77 9.94 -1.31
CA THR A 73 -11.57 10.84 -2.17
C THR A 73 -12.45 10.09 -3.16
N LYS A 74 -12.28 8.77 -3.27
CA LYS A 74 -12.85 7.94 -4.34
C LYS A 74 -12.30 8.35 -5.72
N ILE A 75 -12.45 7.47 -6.69
CA ILE A 75 -12.00 7.73 -8.08
C ILE A 75 -12.83 8.86 -8.71
N ALA A 76 -14.12 8.92 -8.43
CA ALA A 76 -15.02 9.95 -8.96
C ALA A 76 -14.76 11.34 -8.35
N GLY A 77 -14.29 11.41 -7.09
CA GLY A 77 -14.08 12.69 -6.40
C GLY A 77 -12.93 13.53 -6.97
N ILE A 78 -12.06 12.95 -7.78
CA ILE A 78 -11.01 13.70 -8.52
C ILE A 78 -11.62 14.71 -9.48
N GLU A 79 -12.85 14.46 -9.96
CA GLU A 79 -13.54 15.40 -10.84
C GLU A 79 -13.90 16.70 -10.12
N GLU A 80 -13.98 16.71 -8.79
CA GLU A 80 -14.25 17.91 -8.01
C GLU A 80 -13.00 18.64 -7.50
N ALA A 81 -11.83 18.05 -7.67
CA ALA A 81 -10.57 18.62 -7.18
C ALA A 81 -10.15 19.81 -8.06
N ASP A 82 -9.61 20.84 -7.42
CA ASP A 82 -8.97 21.97 -8.10
C ASP A 82 -7.44 21.81 -8.18
N PHE A 83 -6.88 21.00 -7.28
CA PHE A 83 -5.45 20.77 -7.19
C PHE A 83 -5.14 19.30 -6.89
N LEU A 84 -4.17 18.72 -7.62
CA LEU A 84 -3.69 17.35 -7.45
C LEU A 84 -2.17 17.30 -7.31
N LEU A 85 -1.68 16.82 -6.16
CA LEU A 85 -0.27 16.46 -5.95
C LEU A 85 -0.10 14.95 -6.11
N LEU A 86 0.68 14.52 -7.09
CA LEU A 86 1.12 13.15 -7.28
C LEU A 86 2.50 12.97 -6.63
N VAL A 87 2.65 11.95 -5.78
CA VAL A 87 3.90 11.64 -5.07
C VAL A 87 4.35 10.23 -5.42
N GLY A 88 5.48 10.13 -6.14
CA GLY A 88 6.18 8.88 -6.44
C GLY A 88 5.32 7.82 -7.13
N THR A 89 4.33 8.24 -7.92
CA THR A 89 3.38 7.36 -8.61
C THR A 89 3.38 7.64 -10.10
N ASN A 90 3.22 6.57 -10.89
CA ASN A 90 2.86 6.68 -12.29
C ASN A 90 1.46 6.10 -12.52
N PRO A 91 0.40 6.92 -12.37
CA PRO A 91 -0.98 6.45 -12.46
C PRO A 91 -1.30 5.89 -13.85
N ARG A 92 -0.55 6.25 -14.90
CA ARG A 92 -0.74 5.70 -16.25
C ARG A 92 -0.55 4.19 -16.30
N PHE A 93 0.39 3.65 -15.52
CA PHE A 93 0.67 2.21 -15.48
C PHE A 93 0.04 1.53 -14.27
N GLU A 94 0.02 2.20 -13.11
CA GLU A 94 -0.52 1.63 -11.86
C GLU A 94 -2.05 1.55 -11.89
N ALA A 95 -2.72 2.60 -12.37
CA ALA A 95 -4.18 2.67 -12.42
C ALA A 95 -4.64 3.47 -13.66
N PRO A 96 -4.61 2.89 -14.88
CA PRO A 96 -4.87 3.62 -16.12
C PRO A 96 -6.23 4.34 -16.15
N LEU A 97 -7.26 3.75 -15.53
CA LEU A 97 -8.58 4.38 -15.40
C LEU A 97 -8.58 5.59 -14.47
N PHE A 98 -7.79 5.55 -13.41
CA PHE A 98 -7.57 6.70 -12.53
C PHE A 98 -6.85 7.82 -13.28
N ASN A 99 -5.83 7.50 -14.07
CA ASN A 99 -5.15 8.46 -14.94
C ASN A 99 -6.09 9.07 -15.99
N ALA A 100 -6.98 8.27 -16.58
CA ALA A 100 -7.98 8.76 -17.53
C ALA A 100 -8.96 9.74 -16.87
N ARG A 101 -9.32 9.53 -15.60
CA ARG A 101 -10.16 10.47 -14.83
C ARG A 101 -9.41 11.76 -14.50
N ILE A 102 -8.12 11.68 -14.12
CA ILE A 102 -7.28 12.87 -13.95
C ILE A 102 -7.21 13.66 -15.25
N ARG A 103 -6.97 13.00 -16.39
CA ARG A 103 -6.95 13.63 -17.72
C ARG A 103 -8.28 14.31 -18.04
N LYS A 104 -9.40 13.68 -17.72
CA LYS A 104 -10.74 14.26 -17.89
C LYS A 104 -10.90 15.53 -17.04
N SER A 105 -10.53 15.50 -15.77
CA SER A 105 -10.58 16.66 -14.88
C SER A 105 -9.64 17.78 -15.34
N TRP A 106 -8.46 17.43 -15.85
CA TRP A 106 -7.51 18.39 -16.43
C TRP A 106 -8.11 19.10 -17.65
N LEU A 107 -8.82 18.38 -18.51
CA LEU A 107 -9.41 18.95 -19.73
C LEU A 107 -10.65 19.81 -19.46
N HIS A 108 -11.48 19.42 -18.49
CA HIS A 108 -12.80 20.05 -18.28
C HIS A 108 -12.88 20.98 -17.06
N ASN A 109 -12.06 20.74 -16.03
CA ASN A 109 -12.20 21.38 -14.71
C ASN A 109 -10.94 22.19 -14.32
N GLU A 110 -10.04 22.44 -15.28
CA GLU A 110 -8.79 23.20 -15.08
C GLU A 110 -7.92 22.67 -13.93
N LEU A 111 -7.97 21.35 -13.69
CA LEU A 111 -7.22 20.71 -12.61
C LEU A 111 -5.73 20.99 -12.74
N LYS A 112 -5.14 21.63 -11.70
CA LYS A 112 -3.70 21.81 -11.61
C LYS A 112 -3.07 20.54 -11.07
N VAL A 113 -2.15 19.95 -11.82
CA VAL A 113 -1.45 18.72 -11.43
C VAL A 113 0.02 19.03 -11.20
N ALA A 114 0.57 18.56 -10.09
CA ALA A 114 2.00 18.55 -9.83
C ALA A 114 2.51 17.14 -9.50
N LEU A 115 3.77 16.88 -9.80
CA LEU A 115 4.43 15.60 -9.59
C LEU A 115 5.73 15.80 -8.81
N VAL A 116 5.83 15.08 -7.69
CA VAL A 116 7.09 14.86 -6.96
C VAL A 116 7.52 13.41 -7.22
N GLY A 117 8.64 13.20 -7.89
CA GLY A 117 9.12 11.88 -8.27
C GLY A 117 9.86 11.90 -9.61
N SER A 118 10.06 10.74 -10.21
CA SER A 118 10.65 10.66 -11.55
C SER A 118 9.76 11.35 -12.59
N PRO A 119 10.33 12.10 -13.55
CA PRO A 119 9.55 12.70 -14.62
C PRO A 119 9.03 11.59 -15.55
N VAL A 120 7.70 11.52 -15.73
CA VAL A 120 7.03 10.49 -16.54
C VAL A 120 5.96 11.09 -17.45
N ASP A 121 5.75 10.50 -18.62
CA ASP A 121 4.71 10.97 -19.53
C ASP A 121 3.30 10.54 -19.06
N LEU A 122 2.58 11.48 -18.46
CA LEU A 122 1.20 11.31 -17.96
C LEU A 122 0.13 11.65 -19.01
N THR A 123 0.51 12.02 -20.23
CA THR A 123 -0.36 12.45 -21.35
C THR A 123 -1.07 13.81 -21.17
N TYR A 124 -0.85 14.50 -20.05
CA TYR A 124 -1.33 15.86 -19.77
C TYR A 124 -0.19 16.69 -19.15
N THR A 125 -0.32 18.01 -19.16
CA THR A 125 0.71 18.89 -18.59
C THR A 125 0.63 18.89 -17.07
N TYR A 126 1.79 18.77 -16.41
CA TYR A 126 1.92 18.85 -14.95
C TYR A 126 3.16 19.65 -14.58
N GLU A 127 3.15 20.22 -13.38
CA GLU A 127 4.32 20.88 -12.81
C GLU A 127 5.21 19.84 -12.12
N HIS A 128 6.44 19.66 -12.61
CA HIS A 128 7.41 18.77 -11.99
C HIS A 128 8.17 19.52 -10.90
N LEU A 129 8.01 19.10 -9.65
CA LEU A 129 8.63 19.76 -8.50
C LEU A 129 10.04 19.22 -8.19
N GLY A 130 10.41 18.10 -8.82
CA GLY A 130 11.65 17.37 -8.60
C GLY A 130 11.41 15.92 -8.15
N ASP A 131 12.49 15.19 -7.91
CA ASP A 131 12.49 13.74 -7.63
C ASP A 131 12.89 13.38 -6.18
N SER A 132 13.40 14.35 -5.43
CA SER A 132 13.89 14.15 -4.06
C SER A 132 12.76 14.10 -3.03
N PRO A 133 12.76 13.13 -2.09
CA PRO A 133 11.86 13.12 -0.94
C PRO A 133 11.98 14.37 -0.06
N GLN A 134 13.12 15.08 -0.12
CA GLN A 134 13.33 16.33 0.63
C GLN A 134 12.30 17.41 0.27
N ILE A 135 11.81 17.40 -0.97
CA ILE A 135 10.77 18.33 -1.43
C ILE A 135 9.49 18.17 -0.61
N LEU A 136 9.14 16.94 -0.21
CA LEU A 136 7.97 16.69 0.65
C LEU A 136 8.17 17.31 2.04
N LEU A 137 9.39 17.24 2.58
CA LEU A 137 9.73 17.86 3.86
C LEU A 137 9.71 19.39 3.76
N ASP A 138 10.16 19.96 2.64
CA ASP A 138 10.15 21.40 2.40
C ASP A 138 8.74 21.95 2.15
N ILE A 139 7.85 21.16 1.52
CA ILE A 139 6.42 21.47 1.42
C ILE A 139 5.75 21.38 2.80
N ALA A 140 6.04 20.32 3.57
CA ALA A 140 5.53 20.17 4.93
C ALA A 140 6.01 21.30 5.87
N SER A 141 7.22 21.81 5.66
CA SER A 141 7.82 22.90 6.43
C SER A 141 7.54 24.29 5.85
N GLU A 142 6.74 24.40 4.78
CA GLU A 142 6.37 25.64 4.09
C GLU A 142 7.53 26.46 3.51
N LYS A 143 8.71 25.84 3.35
CA LYS A 143 9.86 26.45 2.69
C LYS A 143 9.70 26.46 1.18
N HIS A 144 8.99 25.48 0.65
CA HIS A 144 8.78 25.36 -0.79
C HIS A 144 7.71 26.34 -1.29
N PRO A 145 7.91 27.05 -2.42
CA PRO A 145 6.92 27.99 -2.97
C PRO A 145 5.54 27.37 -3.19
N PHE A 146 5.53 26.07 -3.50
CA PHE A 146 4.34 25.30 -3.78
C PHE A 146 3.41 25.10 -2.57
N SER A 147 3.92 25.28 -1.34
CA SER A 147 3.08 25.30 -0.13
C SER A 147 2.00 26.40 -0.20
N LYS A 148 2.31 27.55 -0.80
CA LYS A 148 1.35 28.65 -0.98
C LYS A 148 0.24 28.28 -1.97
N VAL A 149 0.59 27.56 -3.03
CA VAL A 149 -0.37 27.08 -4.04
C VAL A 149 -1.33 26.06 -3.42
N LEU A 150 -0.80 25.11 -2.64
CA LEU A 150 -1.59 24.14 -1.90
C LEU A 150 -2.54 24.79 -0.89
N ASN A 151 -2.09 25.82 -0.18
CA ASN A 151 -2.91 26.53 0.80
C ASN A 151 -3.99 27.43 0.16
N GLN A 152 -3.86 27.78 -1.11
CA GLN A 152 -4.87 28.54 -1.87
C GLN A 152 -5.93 27.65 -2.51
N ALA A 153 -5.67 26.34 -2.62
CA ALA A 153 -6.60 25.37 -3.17
C ALA A 153 -7.79 25.14 -2.20
N LYS A 154 -8.99 25.08 -2.76
CA LYS A 154 -10.24 24.81 -2.04
C LYS A 154 -10.50 23.32 -1.88
N LYS A 155 -10.11 22.51 -2.87
CA LYS A 155 -10.32 21.06 -2.91
C LYS A 155 -9.03 20.32 -3.31
N PRO A 156 -7.93 20.48 -2.53
CA PRO A 156 -6.67 19.82 -2.82
C PRO A 156 -6.73 18.32 -2.55
N ILE A 157 -6.11 17.54 -3.41
CA ILE A 157 -5.90 16.10 -3.27
C ILE A 157 -4.41 15.82 -3.33
N VAL A 158 -3.92 15.01 -2.40
CA VAL A 158 -2.56 14.45 -2.40
C VAL A 158 -2.68 12.93 -2.58
N VAL A 159 -2.04 12.40 -3.63
CA VAL A 159 -2.06 10.98 -3.97
C VAL A 159 -0.64 10.44 -3.95
N VAL A 160 -0.44 9.36 -3.20
CA VAL A 160 0.85 8.69 -3.05
C VAL A 160 0.78 7.31 -3.66
N GLY A 161 1.75 6.94 -4.48
CA GLY A 161 1.83 5.57 -5.00
C GLY A 161 2.29 4.58 -3.95
N SER A 162 1.69 3.40 -3.90
CA SER A 162 2.15 2.31 -3.02
C SER A 162 3.59 1.89 -3.31
N ALA A 163 4.07 2.07 -4.55
CA ALA A 163 5.46 1.85 -4.94
C ALA A 163 6.46 2.76 -4.20
N ALA A 164 6.10 4.02 -3.96
CA ALA A 164 6.95 4.96 -3.23
C ALA A 164 7.09 4.57 -1.75
N LEU A 165 6.07 3.89 -1.20
CA LEU A 165 6.02 3.48 0.21
C LEU A 165 6.79 2.20 0.50
N GLN A 166 7.20 1.45 -0.53
CA GLN A 166 8.02 0.25 -0.40
C GLN A 166 9.51 0.54 -0.20
N ARG A 167 9.92 1.80 -0.35
CA ARG A 167 11.31 2.22 -0.10
C ARG A 167 11.61 2.18 1.40
N ASP A 168 12.89 2.10 1.75
CA ASP A 168 13.33 2.13 3.15
C ASP A 168 12.90 3.41 3.89
N ASP A 169 12.78 4.54 3.16
CA ASP A 169 12.28 5.83 3.64
C ASP A 169 10.74 5.98 3.53
N GLY A 170 10.01 4.91 3.18
CA GLY A 170 8.57 4.92 2.96
C GLY A 170 7.75 5.41 4.16
N ALA A 171 8.19 5.11 5.39
CA ALA A 171 7.55 5.62 6.61
C ALA A 171 7.72 7.14 6.77
N ALA A 172 8.90 7.68 6.42
CA ALA A 172 9.15 9.12 6.44
C ALA A 172 8.35 9.84 5.35
N ILE A 173 8.24 9.24 4.15
CA ILE A 173 7.38 9.73 3.06
C ILE A 173 5.92 9.79 3.53
N HIS A 174 5.39 8.70 4.08
CA HIS A 174 4.03 8.63 4.60
C HIS A 174 3.76 9.69 5.69
N SER A 175 4.69 9.86 6.64
CA SER A 175 4.60 10.89 7.67
C SER A 175 4.62 12.31 7.09
N ALA A 176 5.49 12.59 6.13
CA ALA A 176 5.56 13.89 5.47
C ALA A 176 4.24 14.22 4.75
N ILE A 177 3.64 13.27 4.04
CA ILE A 177 2.34 13.45 3.39
C ILE A 177 1.22 13.69 4.40
N SER A 178 1.19 12.93 5.50
CA SER A 178 0.23 13.15 6.58
C SER A 178 0.35 14.57 7.14
N ASN A 179 1.57 15.07 7.33
CA ASN A 179 1.81 16.44 7.80
C ASN A 179 1.36 17.49 6.77
N ILE A 180 1.63 17.27 5.48
CA ILE A 180 1.13 18.15 4.40
C ILE A 180 -0.39 18.20 4.44
N ALA A 181 -1.07 17.06 4.52
CA ALA A 181 -2.52 16.98 4.57
C ALA A 181 -3.10 17.70 5.82
N GLN A 182 -2.47 17.56 6.99
CA GLN A 182 -2.87 18.25 8.21
C GLN A 182 -2.64 19.77 8.14
N ASN A 183 -1.53 20.22 7.55
CA ASN A 183 -1.26 21.64 7.34
C ASN A 183 -2.30 22.28 6.43
N ILE A 184 -2.60 21.62 5.30
CA ILE A 184 -3.65 22.06 4.37
C ILE A 184 -4.99 22.14 5.11
N ARG A 185 -5.35 21.10 5.86
CA ARG A 185 -6.61 21.03 6.62
C ARG A 185 -6.77 22.17 7.63
N THR A 186 -5.67 22.57 8.28
CA THR A 186 -5.69 23.58 9.35
C THR A 186 -5.67 25.01 8.80
N LYS A 187 -4.99 25.22 7.67
CA LYS A 187 -4.72 26.56 7.12
C LYS A 187 -5.60 26.93 5.93
N SER A 188 -6.07 25.95 5.19
CA SER A 188 -6.91 26.15 4.01
C SER A 188 -8.37 26.10 4.45
N GLY A 189 -9.23 26.90 3.81
CA GLY A 189 -10.69 26.88 4.02
C GLY A 189 -11.37 25.63 3.44
N VAL A 190 -10.69 24.48 3.50
CA VAL A 190 -11.14 23.20 2.96
C VAL A 190 -12.29 22.68 3.81
N GLU A 191 -13.32 22.16 3.15
CA GLU A 191 -14.48 21.60 3.83
C GLU A 191 -14.08 20.46 4.78
N ILE A 192 -14.76 20.38 5.93
CA ILE A 192 -14.48 19.37 6.97
C ILE A 192 -14.63 17.94 6.40
N ASP A 193 -15.48 17.71 5.42
CA ASP A 193 -15.65 16.36 4.89
C ASP A 193 -14.69 16.01 3.75
N TRP A 194 -13.97 17.00 3.21
CA TRP A 194 -13.03 16.78 2.12
C TRP A 194 -11.80 15.99 2.57
N LYS A 195 -11.46 14.95 1.81
CA LYS A 195 -10.34 14.05 2.09
C LYS A 195 -9.13 14.48 1.28
N ILE A 196 -8.03 14.79 1.95
CA ILE A 196 -6.84 15.35 1.28
C ILE A 196 -5.84 14.23 0.96
N MET A 197 -5.54 13.39 1.94
CA MET A 197 -4.57 12.31 1.81
C MET A 197 -5.19 11.07 1.18
N ASN A 198 -4.50 10.52 0.18
CA ASN A 198 -4.94 9.34 -0.56
C ASN A 198 -3.74 8.48 -0.93
N ILE A 199 -3.93 7.15 -0.88
CA ILE A 199 -2.93 6.19 -1.33
C ILE A 199 -3.48 5.41 -2.53
N LEU A 200 -2.70 5.38 -3.60
CA LEU A 200 -2.97 4.61 -4.80
C LEU A 200 -2.25 3.26 -4.69
N HIS A 201 -3.03 2.21 -4.44
CA HIS A 201 -2.54 0.84 -4.48
C HIS A 201 -2.52 0.32 -5.90
N ARG A 202 -1.49 -0.47 -6.20
CA ARG A 202 -1.35 -1.22 -7.46
C ARG A 202 -1.75 -2.68 -7.33
N VAL A 203 -1.79 -3.21 -6.10
CA VAL A 203 -2.08 -4.61 -5.79
C VAL A 203 -3.54 -4.76 -5.33
N ALA A 204 -4.27 -5.72 -5.92
CA ALA A 204 -5.70 -5.88 -5.67
C ALA A 204 -6.00 -6.45 -4.27
N SER A 205 -5.23 -7.44 -3.82
CA SER A 205 -5.44 -8.10 -2.52
C SER A 205 -5.00 -7.25 -1.32
N GLN A 206 -4.09 -6.28 -1.54
CA GLN A 206 -3.41 -5.56 -0.45
C GLN A 206 -4.40 -4.85 0.46
N VAL A 207 -5.34 -4.07 -0.09
CA VAL A 207 -6.31 -3.31 0.73
C VAL A 207 -7.19 -4.24 1.58
N ALA A 208 -7.63 -5.38 1.00
CA ALA A 208 -8.41 -6.37 1.73
C ALA A 208 -7.58 -7.03 2.84
N ALA A 209 -6.31 -7.36 2.58
CA ALA A 209 -5.41 -7.91 3.58
C ALA A 209 -5.16 -6.93 4.74
N LEU A 210 -4.99 -5.63 4.44
CA LEU A 210 -4.86 -4.58 5.45
C LEU A 210 -6.14 -4.42 6.27
N ASP A 211 -7.32 -4.44 5.64
CA ASP A 211 -8.62 -4.42 6.34
C ASP A 211 -8.79 -5.63 7.28
N LEU A 212 -8.22 -6.78 6.90
CA LEU A 212 -8.20 -7.99 7.71
C LEU A 212 -7.07 -8.01 8.76
N GLY A 213 -6.22 -6.98 8.83
CA GLY A 213 -5.14 -6.88 9.81
C GLY A 213 -3.96 -7.82 9.54
N TYR A 214 -3.69 -8.16 8.27
CA TYR A 214 -2.43 -8.80 7.90
C TYR A 214 -1.26 -7.83 8.10
N LYS A 215 -0.07 -8.36 8.41
CA LYS A 215 1.15 -7.57 8.52
C LYS A 215 1.67 -7.28 7.10
N PRO A 216 1.81 -6.03 6.67
CA PRO A 216 2.31 -5.75 5.34
C PRO A 216 3.81 -6.03 5.23
N GLY A 217 4.21 -6.69 4.15
CA GLY A 217 5.61 -7.07 3.92
C GLY A 217 6.08 -8.32 4.68
N VAL A 218 7.25 -8.81 4.27
CA VAL A 218 7.79 -10.12 4.69
C VAL A 218 8.87 -10.04 5.78
N ASP A 219 9.16 -8.84 6.30
CA ASP A 219 10.25 -8.62 7.25
C ASP A 219 10.11 -9.40 8.56
N GLY A 220 8.87 -9.58 9.03
CA GLY A 220 8.60 -10.41 10.21
C GLY A 220 9.05 -11.86 10.03
N ILE A 221 8.77 -12.41 8.84
CA ILE A 221 9.14 -13.78 8.47
C ILE A 221 10.65 -13.90 8.28
N ARG A 222 11.32 -12.90 7.68
CA ARG A 222 12.79 -12.90 7.55
C ARG A 222 13.50 -12.87 8.90
N LYS A 223 12.96 -12.13 9.89
CA LYS A 223 13.53 -12.05 11.23
C LYS A 223 13.37 -13.36 12.01
N ASN A 224 12.20 -13.98 11.90
CA ASN A 224 11.86 -15.22 12.60
C ASN A 224 11.33 -16.24 11.60
N PRO A 225 12.23 -16.98 10.90
CA PRO A 225 11.79 -17.79 9.80
C PRO A 225 11.08 -19.08 10.27
N PRO A 226 9.90 -19.38 9.71
CA PRO A 226 9.03 -20.45 10.19
C PRO A 226 9.51 -21.84 9.74
N LYS A 227 9.00 -22.87 10.39
CA LYS A 227 9.12 -24.27 9.94
C LYS A 227 8.13 -24.62 8.85
N VAL A 228 6.97 -23.97 8.81
CA VAL A 228 5.96 -24.13 7.78
C VAL A 228 5.61 -22.77 7.20
N LEU A 229 5.79 -22.60 5.90
CA LEU A 229 5.44 -21.39 5.16
C LEU A 229 4.32 -21.70 4.17
N TYR A 230 3.18 -21.03 4.34
CA TYR A 230 2.06 -21.08 3.41
C TYR A 230 2.14 -19.92 2.41
N LEU A 231 2.15 -20.20 1.12
CA LEU A 231 2.15 -19.21 0.05
C LEU A 231 0.79 -19.28 -0.64
N LEU A 232 -0.05 -18.28 -0.41
CA LEU A 232 -1.35 -18.16 -1.06
C LEU A 232 -1.21 -17.24 -2.28
N GLY A 233 -1.00 -17.83 -3.45
CA GLY A 233 -0.81 -17.12 -4.72
C GLY A 233 0.36 -16.12 -4.72
N ALA A 234 1.36 -16.35 -3.86
CA ALA A 234 2.49 -15.44 -3.68
C ALA A 234 3.64 -15.80 -4.63
N ASP A 235 3.78 -15.01 -5.70
CA ASP A 235 4.69 -15.24 -6.83
C ASP A 235 5.73 -14.13 -7.03
N ALA A 236 5.70 -13.06 -6.23
CA ALA A 236 6.57 -11.90 -6.40
C ALA A 236 8.04 -12.16 -6.01
N GLY A 237 8.36 -13.34 -5.47
CA GLY A 237 9.73 -13.71 -5.09
C GLY A 237 10.26 -12.95 -3.87
N CYS A 238 9.38 -12.39 -3.02
CA CYS A 238 9.77 -11.63 -1.83
C CYS A 238 10.54 -12.46 -0.79
N ILE A 239 10.30 -13.78 -0.76
CA ILE A 239 11.04 -14.75 0.05
C ILE A 239 11.59 -15.85 -0.87
N THR A 240 12.84 -16.23 -0.63
CA THR A 240 13.50 -17.33 -1.31
C THR A 240 13.83 -18.45 -0.33
N ARG A 241 14.22 -19.63 -0.84
CA ARG A 241 14.64 -20.76 0.01
C ARG A 241 15.85 -20.44 0.90
N GLN A 242 16.64 -19.43 0.54
CA GLN A 242 17.83 -19.02 1.28
C GLN A 242 17.47 -18.28 2.59
N ASP A 243 16.30 -17.64 2.61
CA ASP A 243 15.77 -16.92 3.77
C ASP A 243 15.13 -17.84 4.82
N LEU A 244 15.03 -19.15 4.51
CA LEU A 244 14.27 -20.13 5.29
C LEU A 244 15.19 -21.26 5.81
N PRO A 245 14.83 -21.89 6.95
CA PRO A 245 15.49 -23.08 7.44
C PRO A 245 15.51 -24.21 6.41
N LYS A 246 16.58 -25.02 6.42
CA LYS A 246 16.72 -26.17 5.49
C LYS A 246 15.54 -27.13 5.55
N ASN A 247 14.93 -27.29 6.72
CA ASN A 247 13.79 -28.15 6.99
C ASN A 247 12.43 -27.43 6.91
N CYS A 248 12.38 -26.19 6.39
CA CYS A 248 11.13 -25.49 6.19
C CYS A 248 10.26 -26.22 5.15
N LEU A 249 9.01 -26.52 5.49
CA LEU A 249 8.00 -26.97 4.54
C LEU A 249 7.36 -25.75 3.90
N ILE A 250 7.42 -25.67 2.57
CA ILE A 250 6.74 -24.62 1.80
C ILE A 250 5.52 -25.23 1.14
N ILE A 251 4.37 -24.63 1.39
CA ILE A 251 3.09 -25.04 0.81
C ILE A 251 2.65 -23.93 -0.11
N TYR A 252 2.53 -24.21 -1.40
CA TYR A 252 2.07 -23.25 -2.38
C TYR A 252 0.65 -23.58 -2.81
N GLN A 253 -0.28 -22.66 -2.57
CA GLN A 253 -1.64 -22.69 -3.07
C GLN A 253 -1.79 -21.50 -4.03
N GLY A 254 -1.68 -21.77 -5.33
CA GLY A 254 -1.91 -20.80 -6.39
C GLY A 254 -2.69 -21.45 -7.53
N LYS A 255 -3.12 -20.63 -8.48
CA LYS A 255 -3.81 -21.07 -9.70
C LYS A 255 -2.94 -20.78 -10.91
#